data_AF-A0A6J4GWE7-F1
#
_entry.id   AF-A0A6J4GWE7-F1
#
_cell.length_a   1.000
_cell.length_b   1.000
_cell.length_c   1.000
_cell.angle_alpha   90.00
_cell.angle_beta   90.00
_cell.angle_gamma   90.00
#
_symmetry.space_group_name_H-M   'P 1'
#
loop_
_entity.id
_entity.type
_entity.pdbx_description
1 polymer ?
#
loop_
_entity_poly.entity_id
_entity_poly.type
_entity_poly.pdbx_seq_one_letter_code
_entity_poly.pdbx_strand_id
1 'polypeptide(L)'
;MNEKAIKYIHEEEVHNFRAALEIVPFIMELLEPKSVVDVGCGTGTWLKIFEKNGVNDILGIDGNYVDRKLLKINIDQFIDYDLEVFFESKKKYDLAISLEVAEHLREECSNVFVNTLSGLSDTIIFSAAIPNQGGQNHINEQEPKYWIDKFENLGFKLFDVLRPIYWNNQCVDSWYRQNLLVFTKDDTLNIRLKKLENFGGKHLVHPEISNAKYKRLEYLENQLLSINEGKKDGRFYLGLLFKMLQRKLK
;
A
#
# COMPACT_ATOMS: atom_id res chain seq x y z
N MET A 1 21.87 1.08 -23.27
CA MET A 1 20.50 0.56 -23.15
C MET A 1 20.16 0.57 -21.68
N ASN A 2 19.40 1.56 -21.23
CA ASN A 2 18.98 1.65 -19.83
C ASN A 2 17.89 0.60 -19.58
N GLU A 3 18.18 -0.41 -18.77
CA GLU A 3 17.17 -1.20 -18.10
C GLU A 3 16.36 -0.24 -17.23
N LYS A 4 15.18 0.18 -17.72
CA LYS A 4 14.17 0.80 -16.86
C LYS A 4 13.79 -0.26 -15.83
N ALA A 5 14.22 -0.07 -14.59
CA ALA A 5 13.76 -0.85 -13.46
C ALA A 5 12.22 -0.74 -13.41
N ILE A 6 11.53 -1.84 -13.71
CA ILE A 6 10.07 -1.92 -13.61
C ILE A 6 9.75 -1.81 -12.11
N LYS A 7 9.24 -0.65 -11.68
CA LYS A 7 9.02 -0.30 -10.28
C LYS A 7 7.92 -1.17 -9.64
N TYR A 8 6.86 -1.49 -10.39
CA TYR A 8 5.76 -2.35 -9.98
C TYR A 8 5.06 -2.94 -11.22
N ILE A 9 4.48 -4.15 -11.13
CA ILE A 9 3.68 -4.76 -12.21
C ILE A 9 2.25 -4.91 -11.72
N HIS A 10 1.29 -4.33 -12.45
CA HIS A 10 -0.13 -4.45 -12.15
C HIS A 10 -0.65 -5.82 -12.59
N GLU A 11 -0.69 -6.79 -11.69
CA GLU A 11 -1.41 -8.06 -11.92
C GLU A 11 -2.87 -7.95 -11.44
N GLU A 12 -3.80 -8.48 -12.23
CA GLU A 12 -5.25 -8.42 -11.96
C GLU A 12 -5.65 -9.10 -10.63
N GLU A 13 -4.84 -10.03 -10.11
CA GLU A 13 -5.09 -10.66 -8.80
C GLU A 13 -4.88 -9.72 -7.62
N VAL A 14 -3.96 -8.75 -7.73
CA VAL A 14 -3.64 -7.77 -6.69
C VAL A 14 -4.54 -6.53 -6.78
N HIS A 15 -5.00 -6.16 -7.98
CA HIS A 15 -5.92 -5.04 -8.21
C HIS A 15 -7.38 -5.49 -8.28
N ASN A 16 -7.86 -6.12 -7.21
CA ASN A 16 -9.28 -6.45 -7.07
C ASN A 16 -10.06 -5.34 -6.33
N PHE A 17 -11.38 -5.35 -6.44
CA PHE A 17 -12.25 -4.37 -5.77
C PHE A 17 -12.62 -4.77 -4.34
N ARG A 18 -12.17 -5.92 -3.84
CA ARG A 18 -12.73 -6.58 -2.65
C ARG A 18 -12.54 -5.74 -1.39
N ALA A 19 -11.31 -5.32 -1.09
CA ALA A 19 -11.03 -4.47 0.07
C ALA A 19 -11.74 -3.11 -0.04
N ALA A 20 -11.74 -2.49 -1.23
CA ALA A 20 -12.40 -1.21 -1.46
C ALA A 20 -13.93 -1.30 -1.27
N LEU A 21 -14.57 -2.39 -1.71
CA LEU A 21 -16.00 -2.63 -1.52
C LEU A 21 -16.40 -2.73 -0.04
N GLU A 22 -15.52 -3.27 0.80
CA GLU A 22 -15.74 -3.40 2.24
C GLU A 22 -15.46 -2.10 3.01
N ILE A 23 -14.43 -1.36 2.59
CA ILE A 23 -13.88 -0.24 3.36
C ILE A 23 -14.54 1.10 2.96
N VAL A 24 -14.73 1.34 1.66
CA VAL A 24 -15.23 2.64 1.17
C VAL A 24 -16.61 3.01 1.73
N PRO A 25 -17.61 2.12 1.81
CA PRO A 25 -18.92 2.49 2.38
C PRO A 25 -18.80 3.04 3.81
N PHE A 26 -17.95 2.43 4.63
CA PHE A 26 -17.70 2.91 5.99
C PHE A 26 -16.94 4.24 6.00
N ILE A 27 -15.95 4.42 5.12
CA ILE A 27 -15.28 5.73 4.95
C ILE A 27 -16.30 6.81 4.58
N MET A 28 -17.24 6.51 3.69
CA MET A 28 -18.27 7.45 3.26
C MET A 28 -19.21 7.84 4.41
N GLU A 29 -19.56 6.91 5.30
CA GLU A 29 -20.34 7.21 6.52
C GLU A 29 -19.53 8.01 7.55
N LEU A 30 -18.25 7.69 7.69
CA LEU A 30 -17.39 8.26 8.72
C LEU A 30 -16.90 9.68 8.38
N LEU A 31 -16.48 9.88 7.14
CA LEU A 31 -15.79 11.09 6.67
C LEU A 31 -16.65 11.94 5.72
N GLU A 32 -17.67 11.34 5.09
CA GLU A 32 -18.57 12.01 4.14
C GLU A 32 -17.87 12.84 3.04
N PRO A 33 -16.73 12.39 2.46
CA PRO A 33 -15.98 13.19 1.50
C PRO A 33 -16.78 13.44 0.23
N LYS A 34 -16.64 14.64 -0.36
CA LYS A 34 -17.23 14.98 -1.67
C LYS A 34 -16.18 14.98 -2.78
N SER A 35 -14.92 15.07 -2.41
CA SER A 35 -13.78 14.96 -3.32
C SER A 35 -12.67 14.06 -2.75
N VAL A 36 -12.11 13.17 -3.59
CA VAL A 36 -11.09 12.19 -3.18
C VAL A 36 -9.92 12.20 -4.17
N VAL A 37 -8.70 12.26 -3.65
CA VAL A 37 -7.48 12.01 -4.44
C VAL A 37 -6.78 10.75 -3.96
N ASP A 38 -6.37 9.90 -4.89
CA ASP A 38 -5.65 8.64 -4.63
C ASP A 38 -4.25 8.73 -5.24
N VAL A 39 -3.23 8.76 -4.38
CA VAL A 39 -1.83 8.90 -4.77
C VAL A 39 -1.15 7.53 -4.72
N GLY A 40 -0.72 7.05 -5.87
CA GLY A 40 -0.41 5.64 -6.11
C GLY A 40 -1.66 4.81 -6.41
N CYS A 41 -2.60 5.38 -7.16
CA CYS A 41 -3.93 4.79 -7.41
C CYS A 41 -3.92 3.50 -8.25
N GLY A 42 -2.80 3.15 -8.87
CA GLY A 42 -2.68 2.08 -9.85
C GLY A 42 -3.68 2.26 -10.99
N THR A 43 -4.58 1.28 -11.13
CA THR A 43 -5.67 1.33 -12.13
C THR A 43 -6.91 2.10 -11.67
N GLY A 44 -6.89 2.74 -10.48
CA GLY A 44 -7.99 3.54 -9.93
C GLY A 44 -9.12 2.69 -9.32
N THR A 45 -8.81 1.51 -8.78
CA THR A 45 -9.83 0.59 -8.22
C THR A 45 -10.56 1.20 -7.03
N TRP A 46 -9.84 1.82 -6.09
CA TRP A 46 -10.43 2.49 -4.93
C TRP A 46 -11.30 3.68 -5.33
N LEU A 47 -10.78 4.56 -6.19
CA LEU A 47 -11.53 5.70 -6.72
C LEU A 47 -12.82 5.29 -7.43
N LYS A 48 -12.82 4.18 -8.18
CA LYS A 48 -14.04 3.67 -8.81
C LYS A 48 -15.11 3.28 -7.79
N ILE A 49 -14.72 2.76 -6.63
CA ILE A 49 -15.68 2.46 -5.57
C ILE A 49 -16.16 3.74 -4.88
N PHE A 50 -15.30 4.73 -4.67
CA PHE A 50 -15.73 6.05 -4.18
C PHE A 50 -16.75 6.72 -5.11
N GLU A 51 -16.51 6.68 -6.42
CA GLU A 51 -17.44 7.19 -7.44
C GLU A 51 -18.80 6.50 -7.35
N LYS A 52 -18.82 5.16 -7.23
CA LYS A 52 -20.06 4.38 -7.04
C LYS A 52 -20.81 4.73 -5.76
N ASN A 53 -20.11 5.24 -4.75
CA ASN A 53 -20.71 5.69 -3.50
C ASN A 53 -21.01 7.21 -3.48
N GLY A 54 -20.98 7.87 -4.64
CA GLY A 54 -21.47 9.24 -4.83
C GLY A 54 -20.41 10.35 -4.74
N VAL A 55 -19.12 10.00 -4.73
CA VAL A 55 -18.03 11.00 -4.88
C VAL A 55 -17.88 11.35 -6.35
N ASN A 56 -18.26 12.57 -6.74
CA ASN A 56 -18.21 12.99 -8.15
C ASN A 56 -16.87 13.62 -8.56
N ASP A 57 -16.05 14.01 -7.58
CA ASP A 57 -14.81 14.74 -7.79
C ASP A 57 -13.62 13.89 -7.35
N ILE A 58 -13.09 13.10 -8.29
CA ILE A 58 -12.01 12.16 -8.03
C ILE A 58 -10.78 12.47 -8.88
N LEU A 59 -9.60 12.20 -8.34
CA LEU A 59 -8.34 12.26 -9.07
C LEU A 59 -7.41 11.10 -8.66
N GLY A 60 -6.94 10.34 -9.64
CA GLY A 60 -5.87 9.36 -9.47
C GLY A 60 -4.53 9.96 -9.91
N ILE A 61 -3.48 9.74 -9.12
CA ILE A 61 -2.11 10.14 -9.47
C ILE A 61 -1.24 8.89 -9.38
N ASP A 62 -0.55 8.53 -10.46
CA ASP A 62 0.40 7.41 -10.47
C ASP A 62 1.40 7.55 -11.63
N GLY A 63 2.40 6.70 -11.70
CA GLY A 63 3.47 6.78 -12.69
C GLY A 63 3.07 6.35 -14.11
N ASN A 64 4.03 6.52 -15.02
CA ASN A 64 3.91 6.14 -16.43
C ASN A 64 3.85 4.62 -16.70
N TYR A 65 4.08 3.80 -15.67
CA TYR A 65 4.05 2.34 -15.76
C TYR A 65 2.63 1.76 -15.68
N VAL A 66 1.64 2.52 -15.22
CA VAL A 66 0.23 2.08 -15.19
C VAL A 66 -0.31 2.04 -16.64
N ASP A 67 -0.84 0.90 -17.08
CA ASP A 67 -1.49 0.81 -18.39
C ASP A 67 -2.83 1.57 -18.40
N ARG A 68 -2.90 2.63 -19.21
CA ARG A 68 -4.08 3.50 -19.33
C ARG A 68 -5.33 2.76 -19.83
N LYS A 69 -5.16 1.64 -20.54
CA LYS A 69 -6.27 0.80 -21.00
C LYS A 69 -6.95 0.02 -19.88
N LEU A 70 -6.26 -0.16 -18.76
CA LEU A 70 -6.76 -0.92 -17.61
C LEU A 70 -7.43 -0.03 -16.56
N LEU A 71 -7.39 1.30 -16.73
CA LEU A 71 -8.00 2.27 -15.82
C LEU A 71 -9.49 1.97 -15.60
N LYS A 72 -9.92 2.07 -14.35
CA LYS A 72 -11.31 1.88 -13.91
C LYS A 72 -12.05 3.22 -13.75
N ILE A 73 -11.30 4.32 -13.80
CA ILE A 73 -11.76 5.71 -13.80
C ILE A 73 -11.55 6.32 -15.20
N ASN A 74 -12.14 7.49 -15.46
CA ASN A 74 -11.93 8.14 -16.74
C ASN A 74 -10.49 8.67 -16.84
N ILE A 75 -9.96 8.71 -18.07
CA ILE A 75 -8.55 9.10 -18.32
C ILE A 75 -8.26 10.56 -17.93
N ASP A 76 -9.26 11.43 -17.99
CA ASP A 76 -9.20 12.84 -17.56
C ASP A 76 -9.17 13.00 -16.02
N GLN A 77 -9.51 11.94 -15.29
CA GLN A 77 -9.41 11.85 -13.83
C GLN A 77 -8.10 11.18 -13.38
N PHE A 78 -7.14 10.99 -14.28
CA PHE A 78 -5.85 10.37 -13.99
C PHE A 78 -4.69 11.30 -14.41
N ILE A 79 -3.69 11.44 -13.53
CA ILE A 79 -2.45 12.17 -13.80
C ILE A 79 -1.26 11.22 -13.74
N ASP A 80 -0.47 11.22 -14.81
CA ASP A 80 0.85 10.60 -14.86
C ASP A 80 1.87 11.50 -14.13
N TYR A 81 2.38 11.04 -13.00
CA TYR A 81 3.33 11.81 -12.21
C TYR A 81 4.35 10.92 -11.49
N ASP A 82 5.57 11.43 -11.35
CA ASP A 82 6.58 10.78 -10.51
C ASP A 82 6.28 11.08 -9.03
N LEU A 83 5.81 10.06 -8.31
CA LEU A 83 5.46 10.15 -6.89
C LEU A 83 6.65 10.48 -5.97
N GLU A 84 7.89 10.41 -6.47
CA GLU A 84 9.09 10.83 -5.74
C GLU A 84 9.37 12.32 -5.84
N VAL A 85 8.63 13.05 -6.68
CA VAL A 85 8.72 14.49 -6.87
C VAL A 85 7.55 15.16 -6.17
N PHE A 86 7.75 16.37 -5.63
CA PHE A 86 6.68 17.12 -5.00
C PHE A 86 5.59 17.45 -6.01
N PHE A 87 4.34 17.09 -5.74
CA PHE A 87 3.20 17.45 -6.58
C PHE A 87 2.48 18.66 -5.99
N GLU A 88 2.53 19.78 -6.70
CA GLU A 88 1.82 20.99 -6.31
C GLU A 88 0.41 21.01 -6.90
N SER A 89 -0.61 21.07 -6.04
CA SER A 89 -2.01 21.23 -6.43
C SER A 89 -2.53 22.58 -5.96
N LYS A 90 -3.29 23.27 -6.82
CA LYS A 90 -4.04 24.49 -6.45
C LYS A 90 -5.32 24.20 -5.67
N LYS A 91 -5.67 22.92 -5.55
CA LYS A 91 -6.91 22.43 -4.96
C LYS A 91 -6.59 21.44 -3.85
N LYS A 92 -7.31 21.56 -2.74
CA LYS A 92 -7.40 20.52 -1.72
C LYS A 92 -8.66 19.67 -1.95
N TYR A 93 -8.53 18.39 -1.68
CA TYR A 93 -9.60 17.40 -1.66
C TYR A 93 -10.07 17.22 -0.21
N ASP A 94 -11.28 16.72 -0.02
CA ASP A 94 -11.80 16.40 1.31
C ASP A 94 -11.07 15.18 1.91
N LEU A 95 -10.58 14.29 1.05
CA LEU A 95 -9.83 13.10 1.42
C LEU A 95 -8.69 12.84 0.44
N ALA A 96 -7.49 12.58 0.97
CA ALA A 96 -6.41 11.96 0.22
C ALA A 96 -6.23 10.52 0.72
N ILE A 97 -5.99 9.59 -0.20
CA ILE A 97 -5.61 8.21 0.14
C ILE A 97 -4.28 7.85 -0.52
N SER A 98 -3.51 6.98 0.13
CA SER A 98 -2.29 6.38 -0.40
C SER A 98 -2.08 5.04 0.31
N LEU A 99 -2.31 3.94 -0.39
CA LEU A 99 -2.47 2.62 0.24
C LEU A 99 -1.49 1.60 -0.39
N GLU A 100 -0.51 1.14 0.40
CA GLU A 100 0.59 0.24 -0.02
C GLU A 100 1.38 0.80 -1.23
N VAL A 101 1.87 2.03 -1.08
CA VAL A 101 2.60 2.78 -2.12
C VAL A 101 3.98 3.21 -1.63
N ALA A 102 4.06 3.74 -0.41
CA ALA A 102 5.24 4.44 0.08
C ALA A 102 6.47 3.52 0.23
N GLU A 103 6.25 2.21 0.43
CA GLU A 103 7.29 1.17 0.52
C GLU A 103 8.03 0.92 -0.80
N HIS A 104 7.46 1.35 -1.93
CA HIS A 104 8.07 1.26 -3.25
C HIS A 104 8.87 2.51 -3.62
N LEU A 105 8.76 3.57 -2.83
CA LEU A 105 9.45 4.83 -3.06
C LEU A 105 10.79 4.83 -2.34
N ARG A 106 11.78 5.55 -2.87
CA ARG A 106 13.05 5.73 -2.18
C ARG A 106 12.86 6.42 -0.83
N GLU A 107 13.55 5.94 0.20
CA GLU A 107 13.41 6.47 1.57
C GLU A 107 13.65 7.97 1.62
N GLU A 108 14.65 8.49 0.89
CA GLU A 108 14.97 9.91 0.83
C GLU A 108 13.81 10.79 0.30
N CYS A 109 12.88 10.21 -0.45
CA CYS A 109 11.71 10.89 -0.99
C CYS A 109 10.51 10.88 -0.02
N SER A 110 10.58 10.17 1.11
CA SER A 110 9.45 10.03 2.05
C SER A 110 8.92 11.37 2.57
N ASN A 111 9.79 12.35 2.81
CA ASN A 111 9.36 13.69 3.23
C ASN A 111 8.62 14.43 2.10
N VAL A 112 9.12 14.32 0.87
CA VAL A 112 8.47 14.91 -0.32
C VAL A 112 7.09 14.29 -0.55
N PHE A 113 6.99 12.98 -0.38
CA PHE A 113 5.74 12.24 -0.52
C PHE A 113 4.70 12.64 0.54
N VAL A 114 5.09 12.68 1.82
CA VAL A 114 4.21 13.09 2.92
C VAL A 114 3.80 14.57 2.78
N ASN A 115 4.70 15.44 2.32
CA ASN A 115 4.36 16.83 2.00
C ASN A 115 3.36 16.95 0.85
N THR A 116 3.49 16.10 -0.18
CA THR A 116 2.53 16.03 -1.29
C THR A 116 1.14 15.66 -0.77
N LEU A 117 1.02 14.58 0.01
CA LEU A 117 -0.26 14.16 0.61
C LEU A 117 -0.85 15.26 1.50
N SER A 118 -0.02 15.92 2.32
CA SER A 118 -0.48 17.05 3.16
C SER A 118 -0.91 18.27 2.37
N GLY A 119 -0.34 18.50 1.18
CA GLY A 119 -0.74 19.59 0.30
C GLY A 119 -2.09 19.32 -0.37
N LEU A 120 -2.42 18.04 -0.54
CA LEU A 120 -3.62 17.57 -1.22
C LEU A 120 -4.85 17.48 -0.32
N SER A 121 -4.71 17.22 0.97
CA SER A 121 -5.84 17.13 1.91
C SER A 121 -5.43 17.38 3.35
N ASP A 122 -6.40 17.84 4.16
CA ASP A 122 -6.29 17.92 5.62
C ASP A 122 -6.79 16.65 6.33
N THR A 123 -7.30 15.67 5.57
CA THR A 123 -7.65 14.32 6.03
C THR A 123 -7.07 13.26 5.08
N ILE A 124 -6.32 12.32 5.63
CA ILE A 124 -5.54 11.33 4.87
C ILE A 124 -5.83 9.93 5.41
N ILE A 125 -6.08 8.96 4.52
CA ILE A 125 -6.01 7.53 4.85
C ILE A 125 -4.74 6.98 4.22
N PHE A 126 -3.89 6.39 5.05
CA PHE A 126 -2.55 5.98 4.66
C PHE A 126 -2.30 4.53 5.06
N SER A 127 -1.64 3.78 4.19
CA SER A 127 -1.04 2.49 4.52
C SER A 127 0.29 2.32 3.79
N ALA A 128 1.24 1.68 4.46
CA ALA A 128 2.53 1.31 3.90
C ALA A 128 3.06 0.07 4.63
N ALA A 129 3.77 -0.78 3.90
CA ALA A 129 4.34 -2.01 4.42
C ALA A 129 5.28 -1.79 5.62
N ILE A 130 5.08 -2.57 6.70
CA ILE A 130 5.98 -2.61 7.86
C ILE A 130 7.27 -3.40 7.56
N PRO A 131 8.34 -3.26 8.36
CA PRO A 131 9.59 -3.94 8.10
C PRO A 131 9.47 -5.46 7.97
N ASN A 132 10.14 -5.98 6.95
CA ASN A 132 10.13 -7.36 6.49
C ASN A 132 8.79 -7.84 5.95
N GLN A 133 7.72 -7.04 5.86
CA GLN A 133 6.40 -7.49 5.35
C GLN A 133 6.55 -8.25 4.03
N GLY A 134 7.49 -7.79 3.20
CA GLY A 134 7.79 -8.34 1.89
C GLY A 134 6.76 -7.89 0.86
N GLY A 135 7.06 -8.18 -0.39
CA GLY A 135 6.27 -7.77 -1.55
C GLY A 135 7.19 -7.42 -2.71
N GLN A 136 6.61 -7.07 -3.85
CA GLN A 136 7.39 -6.80 -5.05
C GLN A 136 8.08 -5.44 -4.95
N ASN A 137 9.41 -5.41 -5.04
CA ASN A 137 10.20 -4.18 -5.02
C ASN A 137 9.91 -3.27 -3.81
N HIS A 138 9.75 -3.85 -2.63
CA HIS A 138 9.71 -3.09 -1.39
C HIS A 138 11.12 -2.65 -1.04
N ILE A 139 11.38 -1.35 -1.12
CA ILE A 139 12.70 -0.75 -0.87
C ILE A 139 12.71 0.18 0.35
N ASN A 140 11.53 0.50 0.90
CA ASN A 140 11.34 1.44 2.00
C ASN A 140 10.24 0.96 2.97
N GLU A 141 10.34 -0.29 3.42
CA GLU A 141 9.47 -0.80 4.49
C GLU A 141 9.85 -0.15 5.82
N GLN A 142 8.90 0.55 6.44
CA GLN A 142 9.15 1.39 7.61
C GLN A 142 8.16 1.10 8.72
N GLU A 143 8.60 1.25 9.97
CA GLU A 143 7.70 1.10 11.11
C GLU A 143 6.59 2.16 11.07
N PRO A 144 5.38 1.87 11.59
CA PRO A 144 4.29 2.87 11.60
C PRO A 144 4.71 4.20 12.22
N LYS A 145 5.56 4.17 13.26
CA LYS A 145 6.09 5.37 13.92
C LYS A 145 6.81 6.31 12.96
N TYR A 146 7.54 5.80 11.98
CA TYR A 146 8.24 6.61 10.98
C TYR A 146 7.28 7.52 10.19
N TRP A 147 6.16 6.95 9.73
CA TRP A 147 5.13 7.67 8.98
C TRP A 147 4.32 8.59 9.89
N ILE A 148 3.96 8.11 11.08
CA ILE A 148 3.24 8.90 12.09
C ILE A 148 4.02 10.17 12.42
N ASP A 149 5.30 10.06 12.75
CA ASP A 149 6.14 11.21 13.11
C ASP A 149 6.19 12.24 11.98
N LYS A 150 6.24 11.81 10.71
CA LYS A 150 6.22 12.74 9.55
C LYS A 150 4.90 13.49 9.43
N PHE A 151 3.76 12.79 9.56
CA PHE A 151 2.45 13.44 9.51
C PHE A 151 2.22 14.36 10.72
N GLU A 152 2.62 13.93 11.93
CA GLU A 152 2.48 14.74 13.14
C GLU A 152 3.34 16.01 13.11
N ASN A 153 4.55 15.94 12.52
CA ASN A 153 5.39 17.13 12.28
C ASN A 153 4.74 18.15 11.33
N LEU A 154 3.79 17.71 10.50
CA LEU A 154 2.99 18.59 9.64
C LEU A 154 1.67 19.04 10.30
N GLY A 155 1.40 18.64 11.54
CA GLY A 155 0.23 19.02 12.32
C GLY A 155 -0.96 18.06 12.24
N PHE A 156 -0.82 16.91 11.59
CA PHE A 156 -1.87 15.87 11.62
C PHE A 156 -1.91 15.16 12.97
N LYS A 157 -3.07 14.60 13.31
CA LYS A 157 -3.23 13.68 14.44
C LYS A 157 -3.60 12.29 13.91
N LEU A 158 -3.00 11.26 14.49
CA LEU A 158 -3.27 9.87 14.16
C LEU A 158 -4.59 9.37 14.80
N PHE A 159 -5.35 8.60 14.03
CA PHE A 159 -6.50 7.83 14.45
C PHE A 159 -6.45 6.41 13.88
N ASP A 160 -6.31 5.44 14.77
CA ASP A 160 -6.26 4.02 14.43
C ASP A 160 -7.63 3.37 14.66
N VAL A 161 -8.61 3.85 13.88
CA VAL A 161 -10.03 3.52 14.03
C VAL A 161 -10.55 2.52 12.99
N LEU A 162 -9.78 2.27 11.93
CA LEU A 162 -10.14 1.33 10.87
C LEU A 162 -9.73 -0.11 11.22
N ARG A 163 -8.54 -0.31 11.77
CA ARG A 163 -8.05 -1.65 12.12
C ARG A 163 -8.96 -2.41 13.08
N PRO A 164 -9.56 -1.80 14.13
CA PRO A 164 -10.49 -2.51 15.03
C PRO A 164 -11.69 -3.13 14.29
N ILE A 165 -12.15 -2.49 13.22
CA ILE A 165 -13.32 -2.91 12.43
C ILE A 165 -12.94 -4.06 11.50
N TYR A 166 -11.81 -3.92 10.80
CA TYR A 166 -11.45 -4.83 9.71
C TYR A 166 -10.49 -5.95 10.10
N TRP A 167 -9.91 -5.94 11.32
CA TRP A 167 -8.87 -6.90 11.73
C TRP A 167 -9.19 -8.37 11.43
N ASN A 168 -10.43 -8.79 11.65
CA ASN A 168 -10.88 -10.16 11.42
C ASN A 168 -11.69 -10.34 10.11
N ASN A 169 -11.86 -9.27 9.32
CA ASN A 169 -12.63 -9.34 8.07
C ASN A 169 -11.77 -9.94 6.95
N GLN A 170 -12.02 -11.19 6.61
CA GLN A 170 -11.31 -11.92 5.55
C GLN A 170 -11.61 -11.41 4.13
N CYS A 171 -12.56 -10.49 3.97
CA CYS A 171 -12.77 -9.76 2.71
C CYS A 171 -11.80 -8.61 2.50
N VAL A 172 -11.03 -8.23 3.52
CA VAL A 172 -9.96 -7.24 3.41
C VAL A 172 -8.62 -7.97 3.44
N ASP A 173 -7.73 -7.65 2.51
CA ASP A 173 -6.40 -8.25 2.48
C ASP A 173 -5.61 -7.96 3.76
N SER A 174 -4.75 -8.91 4.16
CA SER A 174 -4.08 -8.85 5.46
C SER A 174 -3.17 -7.64 5.63
N TRP A 175 -2.57 -7.13 4.55
CA TRP A 175 -1.73 -5.93 4.58
C TRP A 175 -2.54 -4.67 4.90
N TYR A 176 -3.73 -4.50 4.30
CA TYR A 176 -4.63 -3.40 4.66
C TYR A 176 -5.10 -3.50 6.11
N ARG A 177 -5.46 -4.70 6.57
CA ARG A 177 -5.83 -4.93 7.98
C ARG A 177 -4.71 -4.57 8.96
N GLN A 178 -3.45 -4.74 8.55
CA GLN A 178 -2.27 -4.38 9.33
C GLN A 178 -1.96 -2.88 9.30
N ASN A 179 -2.02 -2.25 8.13
CA ASN A 179 -1.34 -0.98 7.86
C ASN A 179 -2.26 0.25 7.76
N LEU A 180 -3.58 0.08 7.68
CA LEU A 180 -4.50 1.20 7.47
C LEU A 180 -4.59 2.13 8.69
N LEU A 181 -4.24 3.41 8.49
CA LEU A 181 -4.29 4.47 9.49
C LEU A 181 -4.99 5.72 8.93
N VAL A 182 -5.64 6.48 9.82
CA VAL A 182 -6.28 7.76 9.47
C VAL A 182 -5.51 8.90 10.11
N PHE A 183 -5.27 9.97 9.37
CA PHE A 183 -4.63 11.19 9.84
C PHE A 183 -5.53 12.38 9.52
N THR A 184 -5.73 13.31 10.46
CA THR A 184 -6.47 14.54 10.14
C THR A 184 -6.00 15.76 10.94
N LYS A 185 -6.12 16.93 10.31
CA LYS A 185 -5.95 18.27 10.91
C LYS A 185 -7.30 18.89 11.31
N ASP A 186 -8.41 18.35 10.83
CA ASP A 186 -9.74 18.88 11.11
C ASP A 186 -10.11 18.62 12.58
N ASP A 187 -10.28 19.70 13.35
CA ASP A 187 -10.61 19.61 14.78
C ASP A 187 -12.03 19.08 15.06
N THR A 188 -12.98 19.30 14.15
CA THR A 188 -14.32 18.73 14.27
C THR A 188 -14.25 17.22 14.07
N LEU A 189 -13.55 16.77 13.03
CA LEU A 189 -13.34 15.34 12.78
C LEU A 189 -12.52 14.69 13.89
N ASN A 190 -11.48 15.37 14.40
CA ASN A 190 -10.71 14.92 15.55
C ASN A 190 -11.62 14.56 16.75
N ILE A 191 -12.58 15.42 17.09
CA ILE A 191 -13.51 15.17 18.19
C ILE A 191 -14.40 13.96 17.93
N ARG A 192 -14.86 13.77 16.67
CA ARG A 192 -15.67 12.60 16.27
C ARG A 192 -14.84 11.31 16.36
N LEU A 193 -13.64 11.29 15.79
CA LEU A 193 -12.79 10.10 15.74
C LEU A 193 -12.26 9.67 17.12
N LYS A 194 -12.01 10.62 18.04
CA LYS A 194 -11.60 10.31 19.43
C LYS A 194 -12.62 9.47 20.21
N LYS A 195 -13.89 9.47 19.79
CA LYS A 195 -14.96 8.70 20.45
C LYS A 195 -15.04 7.25 19.98
N LEU A 196 -14.36 6.91 18.88
CA LEU A 196 -14.34 5.56 18.33
C LEU A 196 -13.32 4.71 19.06
N GLU A 197 -13.50 3.39 18.98
CA GLU A 197 -12.52 2.44 19.48
C GLU A 197 -11.19 2.62 18.71
N ASN A 198 -10.11 2.80 19.46
CA ASN A 198 -8.76 2.85 18.91
C ASN A 198 -8.12 1.46 19.04
N PHE A 199 -7.41 1.02 17.99
CA PHE A 199 -6.72 -0.27 18.02
C PHE A 199 -5.65 -0.34 19.11
N GLY A 200 -5.04 0.79 19.47
CA GLY A 200 -4.13 0.92 20.61
C GLY A 200 -2.91 0.00 20.57
N GLY A 201 -2.52 -0.48 19.37
CA GLY A 201 -1.43 -1.44 19.23
C GLY A 201 -1.72 -2.82 19.84
N LYS A 202 -3.00 -3.24 19.93
CA LYS A 202 -3.41 -4.57 20.43
C LYS A 202 -2.63 -5.73 19.80
N HIS A 203 -2.19 -5.56 18.55
CA HIS A 203 -1.29 -6.48 17.86
C HIS A 203 -0.11 -5.74 17.24
N LEU A 204 1.07 -6.34 17.32
CA LEU A 204 2.28 -5.85 16.65
C LEU A 204 2.23 -6.15 15.14
N VAL A 205 1.95 -7.40 14.79
CA VAL A 205 1.86 -7.90 13.41
C VAL A 205 0.64 -8.78 13.26
N HIS A 206 -0.08 -8.62 12.15
CA HIS A 206 -1.26 -9.41 11.84
C HIS A 206 -0.88 -10.90 11.72
N PRO A 207 -1.63 -11.83 12.36
CA PRO A 207 -1.28 -13.24 12.39
C PRO A 207 -1.11 -13.86 11.00
N GLU A 208 -1.92 -13.46 10.01
CA GLU A 208 -1.77 -13.97 8.63
C GLU A 208 -0.46 -13.55 7.96
N ILE A 209 0.01 -12.31 8.18
CA ILE A 209 1.30 -11.83 7.66
C ILE A 209 2.44 -12.63 8.30
N SER A 210 2.39 -12.80 9.62
CA SER A 210 3.39 -13.57 10.36
C SER A 210 3.40 -15.05 9.92
N ASN A 211 2.23 -15.67 9.81
CA ASN A 211 2.08 -17.07 9.40
C ASN A 211 2.53 -17.32 7.96
N ALA A 212 2.28 -16.36 7.04
CA ALA A 212 2.75 -16.48 5.66
C ALA A 212 4.29 -16.56 5.60
N LYS A 213 4.98 -15.73 6.39
CA LYS A 213 6.45 -15.80 6.53
C LYS A 213 6.90 -17.11 7.15
N TYR A 214 6.26 -17.54 8.22
CA TYR A 214 6.60 -18.81 8.89
C TYR A 214 6.48 -19.99 7.92
N LYS A 215 5.37 -20.11 7.20
CA LYS A 215 5.17 -21.16 6.18
C LYS A 215 6.21 -21.11 5.06
N ARG A 216 6.60 -19.90 4.64
CA ARG A 216 7.66 -19.73 3.63
C ARG A 216 9.01 -20.21 4.16
N LEU A 217 9.35 -19.89 5.41
CA LEU A 217 10.58 -20.34 6.05
C LEU A 217 10.60 -21.87 6.18
N GLU A 218 9.54 -22.46 6.72
CA GLU A 218 9.37 -23.91 6.85
C GLU A 218 9.50 -24.62 5.49
N TYR A 219 8.89 -24.05 4.43
CA TYR A 219 9.05 -24.57 3.08
C TYR A 219 10.52 -24.54 2.63
N LEU A 220 11.23 -23.44 2.82
CA LEU A 220 12.63 -23.30 2.42
C LEU A 220 13.55 -24.23 3.21
N GLU A 221 13.33 -24.38 4.51
CA GLU A 221 14.05 -25.35 5.36
C GLU A 221 13.86 -26.78 4.86
N ASN A 222 12.62 -27.16 4.54
CA ASN A 222 12.31 -28.47 3.96
C ASN A 222 12.97 -28.67 2.59
N GLN A 223 13.01 -27.64 1.74
CA GLN A 223 13.73 -27.70 0.47
C GLN A 223 15.24 -27.92 0.69
N LEU A 224 15.84 -27.21 1.65
CA LEU A 224 17.25 -27.31 1.97
C LEU A 224 17.62 -28.69 2.53
N LEU A 225 16.82 -29.22 3.47
CA LEU A 225 16.98 -30.57 4.00
C LEU A 225 16.89 -31.61 2.88
N SER A 226 15.86 -31.50 2.02
CA SER A 226 15.70 -32.38 0.86
C SER A 226 16.89 -32.34 -0.10
N ILE A 227 17.53 -31.18 -0.30
CA ILE A 227 18.74 -31.06 -1.11
C ILE A 227 19.93 -31.75 -0.43
N ASN A 228 20.15 -31.47 0.86
CA ASN A 228 21.28 -31.99 1.64
C ASN A 228 21.23 -33.52 1.80
N GLU A 229 20.03 -34.09 1.90
CA GLU A 229 19.83 -35.55 2.01
C GLU A 229 19.84 -36.27 0.66
N GLY A 230 20.07 -35.57 -0.47
CA GLY A 230 20.07 -36.21 -1.78
C GLY A 230 18.68 -36.58 -2.31
N LYS A 231 17.60 -36.05 -1.71
CA LYS A 231 16.21 -36.45 -2.01
C LYS A 231 15.58 -35.71 -3.20
N LYS A 232 16.30 -34.79 -3.86
CA LYS A 232 15.82 -34.14 -5.09
C LYS A 232 15.98 -35.05 -6.30
N ASP A 233 15.23 -34.79 -7.38
CA ASP A 233 15.36 -35.55 -8.60
C ASP A 233 16.72 -35.33 -9.31
N GLY A 234 17.14 -36.27 -10.16
CA GLY A 234 18.43 -36.18 -10.85
C GLY A 234 18.53 -34.97 -11.80
N ARG A 235 17.42 -34.48 -12.36
CA ARG A 235 17.40 -33.31 -13.26
C ARG A 235 17.74 -32.04 -12.48
N PHE A 236 17.30 -31.92 -11.23
CA PHE A 236 17.64 -30.83 -10.34
C PHE A 236 19.17 -30.73 -10.15
N TYR A 237 19.83 -31.83 -9.79
CA TYR A 237 21.28 -31.83 -9.56
C TYR A 237 22.09 -31.62 -10.85
N LEU A 238 21.68 -32.23 -11.97
CA LEU A 238 22.28 -31.96 -13.28
C LEU A 238 22.13 -30.47 -13.67
N GLY A 239 20.95 -29.89 -13.41
CA GLY A 239 20.70 -28.47 -13.62
C GLY A 239 21.63 -27.57 -12.80
N LEU A 240 21.89 -27.92 -11.53
CA LEU A 240 22.86 -27.21 -10.70
C LEU A 240 24.30 -27.31 -11.25
N LEU A 241 24.70 -28.49 -11.73
CA LEU A 241 26.01 -28.68 -12.37
C LEU A 241 26.16 -27.78 -13.60
N PHE A 242 25.15 -27.74 -14.48
CA PHE A 242 25.17 -26.85 -15.64
C PHE A 242 25.25 -25.37 -15.25
N LYS A 243 24.46 -24.94 -14.26
CA LYS A 243 24.53 -23.56 -13.74
C LYS A 243 25.91 -23.22 -13.18
N MET A 244 26.54 -24.15 -12.47
CA MET A 244 27.89 -24.00 -11.94
C MET A 244 28.92 -23.84 -13.08
N LEU A 245 28.85 -24.68 -14.11
CA LEU A 245 29.74 -24.59 -15.27
C LEU A 245 29.58 -23.27 -16.02
N GLN A 246 28.33 -22.83 -16.24
CA GLN A 246 28.04 -21.54 -16.89
C GLN A 246 28.57 -20.34 -16.10
N ARG A 247 28.50 -20.35 -14.76
CA ARG A 247 29.06 -19.28 -13.92
C ARG A 247 30.59 -19.16 -14.02
N LYS A 248 31.30 -20.24 -14.35
CA LYS A 248 32.76 -20.23 -14.51
C LYS A 248 33.23 -19.77 -15.89
N LEU A 249 32.33 -19.73 -16.88
CA LEU A 249 32.61 -19.31 -18.25
C LEU A 249 32.27 -17.84 -18.53
N LYS A 250 31.61 -17.17 -17.57
CA LYS A 250 31.45 -15.71 -17.50
C LYS A 250 32.53 -15.12 -16.60
#